data_AF-A0A7L3UCF1-F1
#
_entry.id   AF-A0A7L3UCF1-F1
#
_cell.length_a   1.000
_cell.length_b   1.000
_cell.length_c   1.000
_cell.angle_alpha   90.00
_cell.angle_beta   90.00
_cell.angle_gamma   90.00
#
_symmetry.space_group_name_H-M   'P 1'
#
loop_
_entity.id
_entity.type
_entity.pdbx_description
1 polymer ?
#
loop_
_entity_poly.entity_id
_entity_poly.type
_entity_poly.pdbx_seq_one_letter_code
_entity_poly.pdbx_strand_id
1 'polypeptide(L)'
;MASLAAQDSYLQALARKVGVQHSPESRKRKFVSKPGRSEGADGPPKKKKKKKPRKQAEKINASSVKQVVSNTNKPTPGQKAAPQASKSSPQGVAQSRNDSLVTGGKSELGSSSFSAINLLRQRLHEKIKKASGQDDAKELSPAILEKRQRRKYERERKKRRRKELKMKAKMEKKETEEVPVEPESKKEQSTAEVVFNRVEVHEENELNKIQKKKEKRKAVKGNITPLTGKNYKQLLSRLETRKNKLEELKDKDQKKAEELENKMKWTNVLYKAEGVKIRDDEERLKEALKRKEKRKAQRQRQWEKRTERVVEKMQQQQEKRRKNIQKKKKDRIEKKKARARKKGRVLPEDLKKAGL
;
A
#
# COMPACT_ATOMS: atom_id res chain seq x y z
N MET A 1 65.65 -9.74 11.79
CA MET A 1 65.01 -9.87 10.46
C MET A 1 64.36 -11.25 10.38
N ALA A 2 63.07 -11.36 10.02
CA ALA A 2 62.49 -12.68 9.74
C ALA A 2 63.06 -13.19 8.40
N SER A 3 63.42 -14.47 8.30
CA SER A 3 63.96 -15.03 7.06
C SER A 3 62.89 -15.07 5.96
N LEU A 4 63.31 -14.92 4.70
CA LEU A 4 62.38 -14.93 3.55
C LEU A 4 61.55 -16.22 3.50
N ALA A 5 62.13 -17.37 3.88
CA ALA A 5 61.43 -18.65 4.00
C ALA A 5 60.29 -18.63 5.05
N ALA A 6 60.44 -17.88 6.15
CA ALA A 6 59.37 -17.70 7.15
C ALA A 6 58.23 -16.81 6.63
N GLN A 7 58.55 -15.81 5.79
CA GLN A 7 57.53 -14.98 5.14
C GLN A 7 56.79 -15.76 4.04
N ASP A 8 57.51 -16.52 3.21
CA ASP A 8 56.89 -17.28 2.12
C ASP A 8 56.02 -18.43 2.64
N SER A 9 56.47 -19.18 3.65
CA SER A 9 55.63 -20.20 4.32
C SER A 9 54.37 -19.59 4.97
N TYR A 10 54.47 -18.39 5.56
CA TYR A 10 53.30 -17.66 6.07
C TYR A 10 52.33 -17.27 4.93
N LEU A 11 52.82 -16.74 3.82
CA LEU A 11 52.00 -16.38 2.65
C LEU A 11 51.35 -17.61 2.00
N GLN A 12 52.06 -18.73 1.87
CA GLN A 12 51.50 -19.99 1.38
C GLN A 12 50.41 -20.54 2.32
N ALA A 13 50.60 -20.45 3.64
CA ALA A 13 49.56 -20.83 4.61
C ALA A 13 48.32 -19.94 4.51
N LEU A 14 48.51 -18.63 4.27
CA LEU A 14 47.43 -17.67 4.07
C LEU A 14 46.67 -17.93 2.76
N ALA A 15 47.39 -18.21 1.67
CA ALA A 15 46.82 -18.60 0.38
C ALA A 15 45.98 -19.89 0.48
N ARG A 16 46.49 -20.93 1.17
CA ARG A 16 45.72 -22.16 1.45
C ARG A 16 44.45 -21.86 2.27
N LYS A 17 44.49 -20.91 3.20
CA LYS A 17 43.34 -20.58 4.06
C LYS A 17 42.28 -19.71 3.36
N VAL A 18 42.67 -18.91 2.37
CA VAL A 18 41.75 -18.10 1.55
C VAL A 18 41.20 -18.89 0.36
N GLY A 19 42.03 -19.69 -0.32
CA GLY A 19 41.64 -20.51 -1.47
C GLY A 19 40.69 -21.68 -1.16
N VAL A 20 40.54 -22.05 0.12
CA VAL A 20 39.70 -23.16 0.58
C VAL A 20 38.32 -22.69 1.10
N GLN A 21 37.90 -21.47 0.75
CA GLN A 21 36.46 -21.13 0.78
C GLN A 21 35.71 -21.96 -0.25
N HIS A 22 35.22 -23.12 0.17
CA HIS A 22 34.36 -23.99 -0.61
C HIS A 22 33.10 -23.22 -1.02
N SER A 23 33.03 -22.82 -2.29
CA SER A 23 31.75 -22.46 -2.90
C SER A 23 30.79 -23.64 -2.71
N PRO A 24 29.57 -23.44 -2.16
CA PRO A 24 28.69 -24.56 -1.85
C PRO A 24 28.28 -25.28 -3.13
N GLU A 25 28.89 -26.44 -3.34
CA GLU A 25 28.76 -27.22 -4.57
C GLU A 25 27.29 -27.55 -4.84
N SER A 26 26.83 -27.27 -6.07
CA SER A 26 25.45 -27.54 -6.43
C SER A 26 25.19 -29.05 -6.39
N ARG A 27 24.30 -29.48 -5.49
CA ARG A 27 23.98 -30.90 -5.27
C ARG A 27 23.43 -31.54 -6.55
N LYS A 28 24.32 -32.13 -7.36
CA LYS A 28 23.99 -32.96 -8.52
C LYS A 28 23.13 -34.14 -8.03
N ARG A 29 21.85 -34.14 -8.40
CA ARG A 29 20.97 -35.28 -8.14
C ARG A 29 21.47 -36.46 -8.99
N LYS A 30 21.86 -37.56 -8.35
CA LYS A 30 22.13 -38.81 -9.06
C LYS A 30 20.85 -39.28 -9.76
N PHE A 31 20.88 -39.34 -11.08
CA PHE A 31 19.82 -39.95 -11.88
C PHE A 31 19.98 -41.47 -11.75
N VAL A 32 19.12 -42.11 -10.96
CA VAL A 32 19.16 -43.57 -10.77
C VAL A 32 18.38 -44.21 -11.91
N SER A 33 19.08 -44.57 -12.98
CA SER A 33 18.60 -45.57 -13.93
C SER A 33 18.63 -46.93 -13.23
N LYS A 34 17.48 -47.61 -13.14
CA LYS A 34 17.44 -49.04 -12.80
C LYS A 34 17.52 -49.88 -14.08
N PRO A 35 18.29 -50.97 -14.10
CA PRO A 35 18.36 -51.88 -15.25
C PRO A 35 17.17 -52.86 -15.24
N GLY A 36 16.97 -53.54 -16.38
CA GLY A 36 16.08 -54.70 -16.49
C GLY A 36 14.74 -54.39 -17.16
N ARG A 37 14.61 -54.82 -18.42
CA ARG A 37 13.38 -54.84 -19.21
C ARG A 37 12.88 -56.29 -19.26
N SER A 38 11.61 -56.53 -18.96
CA SER A 38 10.88 -57.72 -19.41
C SER A 38 9.52 -57.26 -19.93
N GLU A 39 9.10 -57.77 -21.08
CA GLU A 39 7.84 -57.40 -21.72
C GLU A 39 6.64 -58.13 -21.11
N GLY A 40 5.42 -57.64 -21.38
CA GLY A 40 4.19 -58.39 -21.13
C GLY A 40 3.01 -57.57 -20.59
N ALA A 41 1.98 -57.44 -21.43
CA ALA A 41 0.55 -57.35 -21.11
C ALA A 41 -0.03 -56.25 -20.17
N ASP A 42 -1.02 -55.54 -20.73
CA ASP A 42 -2.33 -55.15 -20.15
C ASP A 42 -2.49 -54.30 -18.88
N GLY A 43 -3.12 -53.13 -19.08
CA GLY A 43 -4.25 -52.66 -18.26
C GLY A 43 -3.99 -52.05 -16.87
N PRO A 44 -4.38 -50.78 -16.60
CA PRO A 44 -4.25 -50.19 -15.26
C PRO A 44 -5.52 -50.31 -14.39
N PRO A 45 -5.49 -51.04 -13.25
CA PRO A 45 -6.54 -51.00 -12.23
C PRO A 45 -6.38 -49.84 -11.23
N LYS A 46 -7.42 -49.63 -10.41
CA LYS A 46 -7.75 -48.36 -9.74
C LYS A 46 -7.17 -48.17 -8.31
N LYS A 47 -6.91 -46.91 -7.97
CA LYS A 47 -7.11 -46.22 -6.65
C LYS A 47 -6.81 -47.01 -5.33
N LYS A 48 -5.90 -46.49 -4.49
CA LYS A 48 -6.19 -46.24 -3.05
C LYS A 48 -5.51 -44.95 -2.54
N LYS A 49 -6.24 -44.12 -1.78
CA LYS A 49 -5.73 -42.92 -1.07
C LYS A 49 -5.41 -43.28 0.39
N LYS A 50 -4.29 -42.82 0.97
CA LYS A 50 -4.09 -42.76 2.44
C LYS A 50 -4.25 -41.32 2.96
N LYS A 51 -4.98 -41.17 4.07
CA LYS A 51 -5.23 -39.90 4.78
C LYS A 51 -4.07 -39.56 5.75
N LYS A 52 -3.90 -38.28 6.09
CA LYS A 52 -3.08 -37.84 7.23
C LYS A 52 -3.93 -37.77 8.51
N PRO A 53 -3.38 -38.06 9.70
CA PRO A 53 -4.11 -37.94 10.97
C PRO A 53 -4.26 -36.47 11.41
N ARG A 54 -5.33 -36.22 12.16
CA ARG A 54 -5.72 -34.92 12.74
C ARG A 54 -5.45 -34.99 14.24
N LYS A 55 -4.60 -34.10 14.79
CA LYS A 55 -4.40 -34.02 16.25
C LYS A 55 -5.70 -33.58 16.92
N GLN A 56 -6.04 -34.23 18.03
CA GLN A 56 -7.17 -33.89 18.89
C GLN A 56 -6.75 -32.76 19.83
N ALA A 57 -7.75 -32.02 20.35
CA ALA A 57 -7.55 -31.04 21.40
C ALA A 57 -8.26 -31.55 22.65
N GLU A 58 -7.52 -31.68 23.74
CA GLU A 58 -8.06 -32.11 25.03
C GLU A 58 -8.87 -30.99 25.67
N LYS A 59 -9.97 -31.36 26.31
CA LYS A 59 -10.78 -30.49 27.15
C LYS A 59 -10.35 -30.71 28.61
N ILE A 60 -10.17 -29.64 29.35
CA ILE A 60 -10.25 -29.69 30.82
C ILE A 60 -11.46 -28.84 31.21
N ASN A 61 -12.40 -29.46 31.92
CA ASN A 61 -13.54 -28.78 32.52
C ASN A 61 -13.14 -28.21 33.88
N ALA A 62 -13.60 -27.00 34.19
CA ALA A 62 -13.77 -26.52 35.56
C ALA A 62 -15.03 -25.66 35.62
N SER A 63 -15.96 -26.02 36.49
CA SER A 63 -17.20 -25.29 36.78
C SER A 63 -16.90 -24.10 37.71
N SER A 64 -17.64 -22.99 37.70
CA SER A 64 -18.99 -22.91 38.26
C SER A 64 -19.47 -21.45 38.38
N VAL A 65 -20.73 -21.30 38.81
CA VAL A 65 -21.42 -20.08 39.32
C VAL A 65 -21.95 -19.06 38.29
N LYS A 66 -23.18 -18.62 38.57
CA LYS A 66 -24.10 -17.83 37.73
C LYS A 66 -24.17 -16.37 38.22
N GLN A 67 -24.42 -15.44 37.28
CA GLN A 67 -25.26 -14.23 37.36
C GLN A 67 -25.20 -13.62 35.94
N VAL A 68 -26.25 -13.47 35.12
CA VAL A 68 -27.65 -13.05 35.31
C VAL A 68 -27.75 -11.70 36.02
N VAL A 69 -27.80 -10.61 35.23
CA VAL A 69 -28.96 -9.69 35.15
C VAL A 69 -29.02 -9.08 33.72
N SER A 70 -30.21 -8.67 33.30
CA SER A 70 -30.58 -8.15 31.98
C SER A 70 -30.49 -6.62 31.82
N ASN A 71 -30.12 -6.19 30.61
CA ASN A 71 -30.81 -5.21 29.74
C ASN A 71 -31.68 -4.07 30.33
N THR A 72 -31.51 -2.87 29.72
CA THR A 72 -32.49 -1.79 29.42
C THR A 72 -32.41 -0.43 30.16
N ASN A 73 -32.72 0.60 29.35
CA ASN A 73 -33.34 1.90 29.64
C ASN A 73 -32.53 3.15 30.07
N LYS A 74 -32.56 4.10 29.12
CA LYS A 74 -32.54 5.57 29.26
C LYS A 74 -33.76 6.04 30.08
N PRO A 75 -33.75 7.22 30.73
CA PRO A 75 -34.41 8.37 30.08
C PRO A 75 -33.80 9.76 30.40
N THR A 76 -34.40 10.81 29.79
CA THR A 76 -34.26 12.25 30.08
C THR A 76 -35.67 12.87 30.06
N PRO A 77 -36.07 13.73 31.03
CA PRO A 77 -35.95 15.21 30.95
C PRO A 77 -35.52 15.84 32.32
N GLY A 78 -35.48 17.17 32.56
CA GLY A 78 -35.54 18.36 31.69
C GLY A 78 -36.32 19.55 32.28
N GLN A 79 -35.83 20.81 32.10
CA GLN A 79 -36.38 22.11 32.59
C GLN A 79 -36.21 22.36 34.11
N LYS A 80 -36.03 23.59 34.67
CA LYS A 80 -36.06 25.00 34.18
C LYS A 80 -35.32 25.96 35.17
N ALA A 81 -35.13 27.23 34.76
CA ALA A 81 -34.90 28.48 35.56
C ALA A 81 -33.53 29.21 35.47
N ALA A 82 -33.59 30.56 35.42
CA ALA A 82 -32.48 31.54 35.36
C ALA A 82 -32.79 32.75 36.29
N PRO A 83 -31.80 33.60 36.64
CA PRO A 83 -31.67 34.98 36.08
C PRO A 83 -30.20 35.37 35.74
N GLN A 84 -29.85 36.25 34.78
CA GLN A 84 -29.86 37.74 34.76
C GLN A 84 -29.13 38.44 35.95
N ALA A 85 -28.32 39.51 35.82
CA ALA A 85 -27.72 40.25 34.67
C ALA A 85 -26.59 41.24 35.13
N SER A 86 -26.02 41.99 34.16
CA SER A 86 -25.11 43.18 34.19
C SER A 86 -23.60 42.92 34.01
N LYS A 87 -22.84 43.44 33.03
CA LYS A 87 -22.65 44.75 32.31
C LYS A 87 -21.42 45.54 32.83
N SER A 88 -20.33 45.57 32.04
CA SER A 88 -19.62 46.80 31.64
C SER A 88 -18.50 46.54 30.61
N SER A 89 -18.40 47.45 29.62
CA SER A 89 -17.26 47.65 28.69
C SER A 89 -16.63 49.02 29.00
N PRO A 90 -15.49 49.47 28.40
CA PRO A 90 -15.31 49.82 26.96
C PRO A 90 -13.96 49.27 26.39
N GLN A 91 -13.66 49.14 25.08
CA GLN A 91 -13.64 50.10 23.94
C GLN A 91 -12.63 51.25 24.16
N GLY A 92 -11.67 51.58 23.28
CA GLY A 92 -11.24 51.04 21.99
C GLY A 92 -10.11 51.92 21.40
N VAL A 93 -9.97 51.93 20.06
CA VAL A 93 -9.08 52.78 19.20
C VAL A 93 -7.79 52.10 18.70
N ALA A 94 -7.57 52.27 17.39
CA ALA A 94 -6.48 51.70 16.61
C ALA A 94 -5.40 52.75 16.29
N GLN A 95 -4.23 52.30 15.84
CA GLN A 95 -3.57 52.93 14.69
C GLN A 95 -2.58 51.99 13.98
N SER A 96 -2.63 52.02 12.66
CA SER A 96 -1.65 51.42 11.76
C SER A 96 -0.57 52.45 11.42
N ARG A 97 0.67 51.99 11.20
CA ARG A 97 1.62 52.63 10.27
C ARG A 97 2.64 51.60 9.82
N ASN A 98 2.60 51.27 8.53
CA ASN A 98 3.83 50.90 7.82
C ASN A 98 4.59 52.20 7.57
N ASP A 99 5.92 52.16 7.61
CA ASP A 99 6.69 53.00 6.71
C ASP A 99 8.00 52.31 6.31
N SER A 100 8.56 52.74 5.18
CA SER A 100 9.62 52.02 4.48
C SER A 100 10.77 52.93 4.08
N LEU A 101 11.99 52.41 4.24
CA LEU A 101 13.19 52.76 3.47
C LEU A 101 13.78 54.18 3.71
N VAL A 102 15.08 54.24 4.03
CA VAL A 102 16.11 54.89 3.21
C VAL A 102 17.51 54.67 3.83
N THR A 103 18.51 54.85 2.99
CA THR A 103 19.91 54.43 3.10
C THR A 103 20.83 55.35 3.92
N GLY A 104 21.91 54.78 4.45
CA GLY A 104 23.24 55.42 4.41
C GLY A 104 23.75 56.00 5.73
N GLY A 105 24.95 55.58 6.13
CA GLY A 105 25.67 56.10 7.30
C GLY A 105 26.73 55.10 7.79
N LYS A 106 28.00 55.27 7.39
CA LYS A 106 29.11 54.46 7.89
C LYS A 106 29.56 55.00 9.26
N SER A 107 29.74 54.12 10.24
CA SER A 107 30.57 54.39 11.42
C SER A 107 31.35 53.13 11.86
N GLU A 108 32.59 53.14 11.41
CA GLU A 108 33.83 52.42 11.74
C GLU A 108 33.95 51.70 13.12
N LEU A 109 33.05 50.78 13.46
CA LEU A 109 33.24 49.80 14.57
C LEU A 109 32.94 48.34 14.16
N GLY A 110 32.91 48.05 12.85
CA GLY A 110 32.44 46.77 12.30
C GLY A 110 33.48 45.64 12.11
N SER A 111 34.78 45.93 12.05
CA SER A 111 35.78 44.92 11.65
C SER A 111 36.06 43.84 12.71
N SER A 112 35.98 44.17 14.00
CA SER A 112 36.26 43.23 15.08
C SER A 112 35.09 42.26 15.34
N SER A 113 33.84 42.72 15.25
CA SER A 113 32.65 41.92 15.54
C SER A 113 32.37 40.87 14.46
N PHE A 114 32.54 41.21 13.18
CA PHE A 114 32.44 40.25 12.08
C PHE A 114 33.52 39.17 12.19
N SER A 115 34.75 39.57 12.54
CA SER A 115 35.88 38.67 12.76
C SER A 115 35.66 37.74 13.96
N ALA A 116 35.16 38.25 15.09
CA ALA A 116 34.83 37.45 16.27
C ALA A 116 33.71 36.43 15.99
N ILE A 117 32.67 36.83 15.24
CA ILE A 117 31.59 35.93 14.81
C ILE A 117 32.13 34.84 13.86
N ASN A 118 33.04 35.18 12.95
CA ASN A 118 33.66 34.22 12.04
C ASN A 118 34.59 33.24 12.79
N LEU A 119 35.38 33.72 13.75
CA LEU A 119 36.19 32.87 14.62
C LEU A 119 35.34 31.91 15.47
N LEU A 120 34.18 32.37 15.96
CA LEU A 120 33.22 31.52 16.67
C LEU A 120 32.60 30.47 15.74
N ARG A 121 32.26 30.83 14.50
CA ARG A 121 31.78 29.88 13.47
C ARG A 121 32.85 28.84 13.13
N GLN A 122 34.11 29.25 12.99
CA GLN A 122 35.25 28.36 12.75
C GLN A 122 35.45 27.38 13.93
N ARG A 123 35.54 27.87 15.17
CA ARG A 123 35.62 27.02 16.38
C ARG A 123 34.43 26.07 16.52
N LEU A 124 33.22 26.51 16.17
CA LEU A 124 32.03 25.65 16.16
C LEU A 124 32.12 24.57 15.08
N HIS A 125 32.60 24.91 13.88
CA HIS A 125 32.80 23.94 12.79
C HIS A 125 33.90 22.92 13.14
N GLU A 126 35.02 23.35 13.74
CA GLU A 126 36.05 22.45 14.27
C GLU A 126 35.50 21.51 15.36
N LYS A 127 34.74 22.06 16.32
CA LYS A 127 34.16 21.27 17.41
C LYS A 127 33.12 20.27 16.90
N ILE A 128 32.38 20.60 15.84
CA ILE A 128 31.48 19.67 15.14
C ILE A 128 32.27 18.60 14.37
N LYS A 129 33.34 18.95 13.64
CA LYS A 129 34.22 17.99 12.96
C LYS A 129 34.78 16.97 13.96
N LYS A 130 35.42 17.46 15.03
CA LYS A 130 36.01 16.67 16.12
C LYS A 130 34.96 15.78 16.80
N ALA A 131 33.76 16.31 17.09
CA ALA A 131 32.65 15.52 17.64
C ALA A 131 32.03 14.52 16.64
N SER A 132 32.19 14.70 15.33
CA SER A 132 31.71 13.76 14.31
C SER A 132 32.66 12.60 14.01
N GLY A 133 33.88 12.61 14.58
CA GLY A 133 34.89 11.57 14.30
C GLY A 133 35.29 11.51 12.82
N GLN A 134 35.29 12.65 12.14
CA GLN A 134 35.74 12.79 10.76
C GLN A 134 37.02 13.61 10.73
N ASP A 135 38.13 12.99 11.11
CA ASP A 135 39.47 13.54 10.86
C ASP A 135 39.75 13.55 9.34
N ASP A 136 40.51 14.55 8.88
CA ASP A 136 40.49 15.09 7.51
C ASP A 136 41.12 14.22 6.40
N ALA A 137 41.05 12.89 6.50
CA ALA A 137 41.58 11.94 5.50
C ALA A 137 40.52 11.27 4.61
N LYS A 138 39.24 11.67 4.73
CA LYS A 138 38.15 11.24 3.84
C LYS A 138 37.36 12.44 3.33
N GLU A 139 37.89 13.05 2.27
CA GLU A 139 37.02 13.54 1.22
C GLU A 139 35.97 12.46 0.95
N LEU A 140 34.69 12.84 0.96
CA LEU A 140 33.61 11.90 0.70
C LEU A 140 33.86 11.29 -0.68
N SER A 141 34.30 10.03 -0.73
CA SER A 141 34.67 9.30 -1.95
C SER A 141 33.77 9.72 -3.11
N PRO A 142 34.28 10.01 -4.32
CA PRO A 142 33.55 10.73 -5.37
C PRO A 142 32.15 10.15 -5.64
N ALA A 143 31.97 8.83 -5.56
CA ALA A 143 30.67 8.14 -5.64
C ALA A 143 29.64 8.57 -4.58
N ILE A 144 30.05 8.98 -3.38
CA ILE A 144 29.22 9.51 -2.29
C ILE A 144 28.84 10.97 -2.56
N LEU A 145 29.78 11.80 -3.05
CA LEU A 145 29.48 13.18 -3.49
C LEU A 145 28.49 13.17 -4.66
N GLU A 146 28.72 12.32 -5.66
CA GLU A 146 27.82 12.15 -6.79
C GLU A 146 26.42 11.69 -6.34
N LYS A 147 26.33 10.70 -5.44
CA LYS A 147 25.05 10.30 -4.81
C LYS A 147 24.39 11.47 -4.05
N ARG A 148 25.15 12.38 -3.44
CA ARG A 148 24.63 13.58 -2.75
C ARG A 148 24.12 14.62 -3.76
N GLN A 149 24.82 14.83 -4.87
CA GLN A 149 24.40 15.70 -5.98
C GLN A 149 23.14 15.17 -6.66
N ARG A 150 23.10 13.87 -7.02
CA ARG A 150 21.90 13.20 -7.57
C ARG A 150 20.69 13.37 -6.64
N ARG A 151 20.87 13.19 -5.32
CA ARG A 151 19.81 13.45 -4.30
C ARG A 151 19.39 14.92 -4.23
N LYS A 152 20.30 15.88 -4.44
CA LYS A 152 19.98 17.32 -4.49
C LYS A 152 19.14 17.64 -5.72
N TYR A 153 19.56 17.18 -6.90
CA TYR A 153 18.85 17.32 -8.17
C TYR A 153 17.45 16.66 -8.14
N GLU A 154 17.33 15.45 -7.60
CA GLU A 154 16.03 14.76 -7.49
C GLU A 154 15.06 15.49 -6.55
N ARG A 155 15.56 16.04 -5.43
CA ARG A 155 14.76 16.91 -4.54
C ARG A 155 14.30 18.18 -5.26
N GLU A 156 15.15 18.76 -6.10
CA GLU A 156 14.81 19.95 -6.87
C GLU A 156 13.76 19.65 -7.95
N ARG A 157 13.93 18.56 -8.71
CA ARG A 157 12.94 18.06 -9.69
C ARG A 157 11.57 17.83 -9.03
N LYS A 158 11.54 17.26 -7.82
CA LYS A 158 10.30 17.10 -7.03
C LYS A 158 9.71 18.44 -6.55
N LYS A 159 10.55 19.43 -6.19
CA LYS A 159 10.10 20.79 -5.87
C LYS A 159 9.51 21.51 -7.11
N ARG A 160 10.14 21.40 -8.28
CA ARG A 160 9.65 21.98 -9.55
C ARG A 160 8.28 21.39 -9.91
N ARG A 161 8.15 20.05 -9.96
CA ARG A 161 6.85 19.37 -10.14
C ARG A 161 5.77 19.78 -9.14
N ARG A 162 6.11 19.96 -7.85
CA ARG A 162 5.15 20.42 -6.84
C ARG A 162 4.74 21.89 -7.03
N LYS A 163 5.62 22.74 -7.57
CA LYS A 163 5.26 24.11 -7.98
C LYS A 163 4.36 24.10 -9.22
N GLU A 164 4.73 23.34 -10.26
CA GLU A 164 3.94 23.16 -11.50
C GLU A 164 2.52 22.68 -11.17
N LEU A 165 2.37 21.63 -10.36
CA LEU A 165 1.05 21.14 -9.93
C LEU A 165 0.27 22.18 -9.09
N LYS A 166 0.95 22.99 -8.27
CA LYS A 166 0.30 24.07 -7.51
C LYS A 166 -0.10 25.25 -8.41
N MET A 167 0.59 25.48 -9.52
CA MET A 167 0.20 26.47 -10.52
C MET A 167 -0.96 25.94 -11.36
N LYS A 168 -0.91 24.69 -11.86
CA LYS A 168 -2.03 24.06 -12.57
C LYS A 168 -3.31 24.04 -11.74
N ALA A 169 -3.26 23.57 -10.48
CA ALA A 169 -4.39 23.61 -9.56
C ALA A 169 -4.81 25.02 -9.10
N LYS A 170 -4.07 26.08 -9.48
CA LYS A 170 -4.48 27.49 -9.34
C LYS A 170 -5.13 28.03 -10.61
N MET A 171 -4.67 27.61 -11.79
CA MET A 171 -5.32 27.94 -13.07
C MET A 171 -6.67 27.24 -13.16
N GLU A 172 -6.70 25.91 -12.93
CA GLU A 172 -7.91 25.07 -12.89
C GLU A 172 -8.96 25.57 -11.89
N LYS A 173 -8.53 26.20 -10.79
CA LYS A 173 -9.41 26.84 -9.80
C LYS A 173 -9.92 28.22 -10.21
N LYS A 174 -9.21 28.95 -11.07
CA LYS A 174 -9.71 30.19 -11.69
C LYS A 174 -10.66 29.87 -12.84
N GLU A 175 -10.33 28.87 -13.64
CA GLU A 175 -11.16 28.32 -14.71
C GLU A 175 -12.48 27.68 -14.20
N THR A 176 -12.60 27.40 -12.90
CA THR A 176 -13.86 26.94 -12.26
C THR A 176 -14.60 28.01 -11.46
N GLU A 177 -14.12 29.26 -11.44
CA GLU A 177 -14.78 30.38 -10.74
C GLU A 177 -15.46 31.37 -11.71
N GLU A 178 -15.19 31.28 -13.03
CA GLU A 178 -15.81 32.10 -14.09
C GLU A 178 -16.73 31.26 -15.01
N VAL A 179 -17.86 30.78 -14.49
CA VAL A 179 -19.03 30.36 -15.31
C VAL A 179 -20.35 30.75 -14.64
N PRO A 180 -21.01 31.83 -15.10
CA PRO A 180 -22.44 32.06 -14.90
C PRO A 180 -23.31 31.26 -15.89
N VAL A 181 -24.57 31.04 -15.47
CA VAL A 181 -25.56 30.12 -16.05
C VAL A 181 -26.33 30.76 -17.23
N GLU A 182 -26.50 29.97 -18.32
CA GLU A 182 -27.66 29.75 -19.24
C GLU A 182 -28.82 30.78 -19.41
N PRO A 183 -29.73 30.60 -20.40
CA PRO A 183 -29.57 30.17 -21.81
C PRO A 183 -30.42 31.04 -22.79
N GLU A 184 -30.22 30.96 -24.11
CA GLU A 184 -31.35 31.10 -25.06
C GLU A 184 -31.03 30.64 -26.50
N SER A 185 -32.07 30.33 -27.26
CA SER A 185 -32.00 29.64 -28.56
C SER A 185 -32.27 30.54 -29.77
N LYS A 186 -31.39 30.52 -30.78
CA LYS A 186 -31.75 30.81 -32.19
C LYS A 186 -30.99 29.90 -33.16
N LYS A 187 -31.68 29.45 -34.22
CA LYS A 187 -31.08 28.78 -35.38
C LYS A 187 -30.74 29.84 -36.42
N GLU A 188 -29.48 29.98 -36.82
CA GLU A 188 -29.13 30.59 -38.11
C GLU A 188 -27.95 29.84 -38.74
N GLN A 189 -27.98 29.74 -40.07
CA GLN A 189 -26.94 29.10 -40.88
C GLN A 189 -26.03 30.19 -41.45
N SER A 190 -24.72 30.14 -41.22
CA SER A 190 -23.77 30.86 -42.06
C SER A 190 -22.34 30.30 -41.95
N THR A 191 -21.71 30.19 -43.13
CA THR A 191 -20.26 30.23 -43.41
C THR A 191 -19.30 29.59 -42.40
N ALA A 192 -18.70 28.46 -42.81
CA ALA A 192 -17.62 27.78 -42.09
C ALA A 192 -16.34 28.64 -42.00
N GLU A 193 -16.21 29.43 -40.93
CA GLU A 193 -14.95 30.04 -40.54
C GLU A 193 -14.15 29.02 -39.70
N VAL A 194 -13.10 28.44 -40.30
CA VAL A 194 -12.29 27.38 -39.66
C VAL A 194 -11.41 27.99 -38.57
N VAL A 195 -11.97 28.14 -37.37
CA VAL A 195 -11.22 28.49 -36.16
C VAL A 195 -10.25 27.35 -35.84
N PHE A 196 -8.95 27.62 -36.05
CA PHE A 196 -7.80 26.70 -36.02
C PHE A 196 -7.59 25.85 -34.74
N ASN A 197 -8.51 25.89 -33.76
CA ASN A 197 -8.37 25.18 -32.49
C ASN A 197 -9.66 24.45 -32.00
N ARG A 198 -10.71 24.36 -32.83
CA ARG A 198 -11.86 23.46 -32.56
C ARG A 198 -11.98 22.40 -33.65
N VAL A 199 -11.40 21.23 -33.38
CA VAL A 199 -11.63 20.02 -34.18
C VAL A 199 -12.83 19.27 -33.59
N GLU A 200 -14.00 19.40 -34.21
CA GLU A 200 -15.23 18.76 -33.73
C GLU A 200 -15.31 17.28 -34.13
N VAL A 201 -14.48 16.44 -33.50
CA VAL A 201 -14.39 14.99 -33.78
C VAL A 201 -15.54 14.20 -33.13
N HIS A 202 -16.79 14.54 -33.43
CA HIS A 202 -17.95 13.87 -32.85
C HIS A 202 -18.61 12.84 -33.78
N GLU A 203 -18.95 13.19 -35.02
CA GLU A 203 -19.71 12.29 -35.91
C GLU A 203 -18.85 11.19 -36.56
N GLU A 204 -17.66 11.50 -37.07
CA GLU A 204 -16.75 10.50 -37.63
C GLU A 204 -16.38 9.41 -36.61
N ASN A 205 -16.24 9.79 -35.34
CA ASN A 205 -15.97 8.87 -34.24
C ASN A 205 -17.14 7.88 -34.01
N GLU A 206 -18.38 8.29 -34.24
CA GLU A 206 -19.58 7.43 -34.14
C GLU A 206 -19.64 6.45 -35.31
N LEU A 207 -19.45 6.95 -36.54
CA LEU A 207 -19.37 6.12 -37.75
C LEU A 207 -18.24 5.08 -37.63
N ASN A 208 -17.07 5.49 -37.14
CA ASN A 208 -15.92 4.62 -36.88
C ASN A 208 -16.22 3.56 -35.79
N LYS A 209 -16.95 3.92 -34.71
CA LYS A 209 -17.47 2.93 -33.73
C LYS A 209 -18.43 1.93 -34.37
N ILE A 210 -19.30 2.37 -35.29
CA ILE A 210 -20.28 1.52 -35.98
C ILE A 210 -19.58 0.59 -36.99
N GLN A 211 -18.63 1.11 -37.77
CA GLN A 211 -17.77 0.33 -38.68
C GLN A 211 -17.00 -0.73 -37.89
N LYS A 212 -16.30 -0.37 -36.80
CA LYS A 212 -15.63 -1.32 -35.89
C LYS A 212 -16.57 -2.36 -35.28
N LYS A 213 -17.85 -2.04 -35.06
CA LYS A 213 -18.88 -3.04 -34.66
C LYS A 213 -19.25 -3.97 -35.82
N LYS A 214 -19.40 -3.45 -37.04
CA LYS A 214 -19.67 -4.25 -38.26
C LYS A 214 -18.50 -5.19 -38.58
N GLU A 215 -17.27 -4.72 -38.53
CA GLU A 215 -16.04 -5.54 -38.69
C GLU A 215 -15.97 -6.64 -37.63
N LYS A 216 -16.19 -6.30 -36.35
CA LYS A 216 -16.22 -7.31 -35.27
C LYS A 216 -17.32 -8.35 -35.46
N ARG A 217 -18.45 -8.01 -36.09
CA ARG A 217 -19.47 -9.00 -36.48
C ARG A 217 -18.99 -9.88 -37.64
N LYS A 218 -18.38 -9.30 -38.68
CA LYS A 218 -17.77 -10.06 -39.80
C LYS A 218 -16.68 -11.03 -39.33
N ALA A 219 -15.91 -10.67 -38.29
CA ALA A 219 -14.89 -11.53 -37.69
C ALA A 219 -15.46 -12.70 -36.84
N VAL A 220 -16.77 -12.73 -36.55
CA VAL A 220 -17.39 -13.85 -35.81
C VAL A 220 -17.82 -14.94 -36.79
N LYS A 221 -16.98 -15.96 -36.93
CA LYS A 221 -17.27 -17.19 -37.68
C LYS A 221 -18.58 -17.82 -37.19
N GLY A 222 -19.51 -18.04 -38.14
CA GLY A 222 -20.79 -18.71 -37.90
C GLY A 222 -21.74 -18.02 -36.89
N ASN A 223 -21.63 -16.70 -36.70
CA ASN A 223 -22.41 -15.91 -35.71
C ASN A 223 -22.22 -16.33 -34.23
N ILE A 224 -21.37 -17.32 -33.94
CA ILE A 224 -21.12 -17.85 -32.60
C ILE A 224 -19.85 -17.19 -32.05
N THR A 225 -20.02 -16.30 -31.06
CA THR A 225 -18.89 -15.61 -30.43
C THR A 225 -18.00 -16.59 -29.64
N PRO A 226 -16.66 -16.58 -29.80
CA PRO A 226 -15.80 -17.56 -29.14
C PRO A 226 -15.71 -17.30 -27.63
N LEU A 227 -15.78 -18.35 -26.81
CA LEU A 227 -15.89 -18.24 -25.35
C LEU A 227 -14.51 -17.94 -24.71
N THR A 228 -14.14 -16.66 -24.71
CA THR A 228 -12.76 -16.19 -24.55
C THR A 228 -12.56 -15.26 -23.35
N GLY A 229 -11.30 -15.17 -22.88
CA GLY A 229 -10.91 -14.26 -21.80
C GLY A 229 -10.88 -14.89 -20.40
N LYS A 230 -10.85 -14.03 -19.36
CA LYS A 230 -10.62 -14.38 -17.93
C LYS A 230 -11.79 -13.96 -17.00
N ASN A 231 -12.95 -13.67 -17.59
CA ASN A 231 -14.17 -13.23 -16.89
C ASN A 231 -15.09 -14.43 -16.63
N TYR A 232 -14.66 -15.31 -15.74
CA TYR A 232 -15.34 -16.60 -15.48
C TYR A 232 -16.84 -16.49 -15.17
N LYS A 233 -17.31 -15.40 -14.54
CA LYS A 233 -18.75 -15.14 -14.34
C LYS A 233 -19.52 -14.91 -15.65
N GLN A 234 -18.97 -14.08 -16.54
CA GLN A 234 -19.57 -13.82 -17.86
C GLN A 234 -19.48 -15.06 -18.77
N LEU A 235 -18.42 -15.86 -18.63
CA LEU A 235 -18.26 -17.12 -19.37
C LEU A 235 -19.31 -18.16 -18.93
N LEU A 236 -19.57 -18.29 -17.63
CA LEU A 236 -20.63 -19.18 -17.11
C LEU A 236 -22.02 -18.74 -17.58
N SER A 237 -22.37 -17.46 -17.43
CA SER A 237 -23.65 -16.93 -17.95
C SER A 237 -23.82 -17.11 -19.46
N ARG A 238 -22.73 -17.06 -20.25
CA ARG A 238 -22.75 -17.35 -21.69
C ARG A 238 -22.86 -18.85 -22.03
N LEU A 239 -22.52 -19.75 -21.10
CA LEU A 239 -22.75 -21.20 -21.26
C LEU A 239 -24.17 -21.56 -20.85
N GLU A 240 -24.64 -21.04 -19.73
CA GLU A 240 -26.02 -21.17 -19.24
C GLU A 240 -26.99 -20.72 -20.36
N THR A 241 -26.83 -19.50 -20.89
CA THR A 241 -27.64 -19.01 -22.02
C THR A 241 -27.47 -19.77 -23.35
N ARG A 242 -26.43 -20.61 -23.52
CA ARG A 242 -26.32 -21.52 -24.67
C ARG A 242 -27.06 -22.83 -24.41
N LYS A 243 -26.94 -23.38 -23.20
CA LYS A 243 -27.63 -24.60 -22.79
C LYS A 243 -29.13 -24.41 -22.82
N ASN A 244 -29.64 -23.36 -22.18
CA ASN A 244 -31.07 -23.03 -22.20
C ASN A 244 -31.60 -22.93 -23.64
N LYS A 245 -30.88 -22.28 -24.56
CA LYS A 245 -31.27 -22.20 -25.97
C LYS A 245 -31.25 -23.54 -26.72
N LEU A 246 -30.36 -24.46 -26.35
CA LEU A 246 -30.34 -25.81 -26.90
C LEU A 246 -31.45 -26.68 -26.31
N GLU A 247 -31.76 -26.50 -25.02
CA GLU A 247 -32.87 -27.16 -24.32
C GLU A 247 -34.22 -26.69 -24.89
N GLU A 248 -34.47 -25.37 -24.93
CA GLU A 248 -35.64 -24.73 -25.57
C GLU A 248 -35.87 -25.16 -27.04
N LEU A 249 -34.81 -25.55 -27.75
CA LEU A 249 -34.89 -26.06 -29.12
C LEU A 249 -35.01 -27.59 -29.19
N LYS A 250 -34.53 -28.35 -28.20
CA LYS A 250 -34.80 -29.80 -28.11
C LYS A 250 -36.25 -30.07 -27.79
N ASP A 251 -36.86 -29.23 -26.95
CA ASP A 251 -38.27 -29.31 -26.57
C ASP A 251 -39.21 -28.99 -27.75
N LYS A 252 -38.75 -28.21 -28.73
CA LYS A 252 -39.51 -27.82 -29.94
C LYS A 252 -39.19 -28.68 -31.17
N ASP A 253 -37.90 -28.82 -31.48
CA ASP A 253 -37.38 -29.31 -32.76
C ASP A 253 -36.00 -29.98 -32.58
N GLN A 254 -35.98 -31.27 -32.20
CA GLN A 254 -34.74 -32.02 -31.97
C GLN A 254 -33.72 -31.90 -33.11
N LYS A 255 -34.16 -32.01 -34.37
CA LYS A 255 -33.30 -31.88 -35.56
C LYS A 255 -32.61 -30.50 -35.65
N LYS A 256 -33.34 -29.42 -35.36
CA LYS A 256 -32.77 -28.05 -35.36
C LYS A 256 -31.79 -27.85 -34.21
N ALA A 257 -32.02 -28.50 -33.06
CA ALA A 257 -31.08 -28.48 -31.95
C ALA A 257 -29.78 -29.22 -32.28
N GLU A 258 -29.84 -30.39 -32.90
CA GLU A 258 -28.66 -31.15 -33.38
C GLU A 258 -27.84 -30.36 -34.41
N GLU A 259 -28.51 -29.72 -35.38
CA GLU A 259 -27.86 -28.82 -36.32
C GLU A 259 -27.10 -27.68 -35.61
N LEU A 260 -27.72 -27.03 -34.61
CA LEU A 260 -27.06 -25.97 -33.86
C LEU A 260 -25.90 -26.49 -33.00
N GLU A 261 -26.04 -27.66 -32.37
CA GLU A 261 -24.93 -28.30 -31.67
C GLU A 261 -23.76 -28.58 -32.62
N ASN A 262 -24.04 -29.09 -33.81
CA ASN A 262 -23.02 -29.37 -34.82
C ASN A 262 -22.36 -28.08 -35.32
N LYS A 263 -23.14 -27.02 -35.59
CA LYS A 263 -22.63 -25.68 -35.90
C LYS A 263 -21.75 -25.12 -34.76
N MET A 264 -22.11 -25.34 -33.49
CA MET A 264 -21.27 -24.98 -32.33
C MET A 264 -19.99 -25.82 -32.22
N LYS A 265 -20.05 -27.14 -32.46
CA LYS A 265 -18.89 -28.04 -32.45
C LYS A 265 -17.88 -27.63 -33.53
N TRP A 266 -18.34 -27.45 -34.78
CA TRP A 266 -17.48 -27.05 -35.91
C TRP A 266 -16.90 -25.64 -35.78
N THR A 267 -17.70 -24.64 -35.38
CA THR A 267 -17.16 -23.27 -35.14
C THR A 267 -16.11 -23.26 -34.03
N ASN A 268 -16.29 -24.04 -32.96
CA ASN A 268 -15.29 -24.19 -31.90
C ASN A 268 -13.97 -24.79 -32.43
N VAL A 269 -14.03 -25.80 -33.31
CA VAL A 269 -12.84 -26.35 -33.99
C VAL A 269 -12.16 -25.30 -34.88
N LEU A 270 -12.90 -24.56 -35.69
CA LEU A 270 -12.36 -23.49 -36.55
C LEU A 270 -11.64 -22.38 -35.76
N TYR A 271 -12.19 -21.98 -34.61
CA TYR A 271 -11.54 -21.01 -33.72
C TYR A 271 -10.32 -21.61 -33.00
N LYS A 272 -10.34 -22.89 -32.62
CA LYS A 272 -9.18 -23.58 -32.05
C LYS A 272 -8.03 -23.68 -33.06
N ALA A 273 -8.34 -23.94 -34.34
CA ALA A 273 -7.37 -23.94 -35.43
C ALA A 273 -6.76 -22.54 -35.69
N GLU A 274 -7.56 -21.48 -35.54
CA GLU A 274 -7.10 -20.07 -35.53
C GLU A 274 -6.25 -19.71 -34.28
N GLY A 275 -6.09 -20.62 -33.32
CA GLY A 275 -5.34 -20.41 -32.08
C GLY A 275 -6.12 -19.71 -30.95
N VAL A 276 -7.43 -19.48 -31.14
CA VAL A 276 -8.29 -18.84 -30.14
C VAL A 276 -8.54 -19.78 -28.96
N LYS A 277 -8.07 -19.37 -27.78
CA LYS A 277 -8.16 -20.16 -26.53
C LYS A 277 -9.56 -20.12 -25.92
N ILE A 278 -10.46 -20.94 -26.46
CA ILE A 278 -11.83 -21.16 -25.99
C ILE A 278 -11.85 -21.91 -24.64
N ARG A 279 -12.84 -21.59 -23.79
CA ARG A 279 -13.02 -22.13 -22.42
C ARG A 279 -14.46 -22.53 -22.14
N ASP A 280 -14.95 -23.59 -22.77
CA ASP A 280 -16.35 -24.02 -22.63
C ASP A 280 -16.62 -24.92 -21.40
N ASP A 281 -15.58 -25.40 -20.71
CA ASP A 281 -15.70 -26.32 -19.57
C ASP A 281 -16.25 -25.61 -18.31
N GLU A 282 -17.54 -25.80 -18.01
CA GLU A 282 -18.18 -25.19 -16.83
C GLU A 282 -17.47 -25.50 -15.51
N GLU A 283 -17.07 -26.75 -15.29
CA GLU A 283 -16.41 -27.14 -14.04
C GLU A 283 -15.09 -26.39 -13.87
N ARG A 284 -14.28 -26.31 -14.94
CA ARG A 284 -13.01 -25.57 -14.92
C ARG A 284 -13.23 -24.07 -14.76
N LEU A 285 -14.32 -23.50 -15.30
CA LEU A 285 -14.70 -22.10 -15.06
C LEU A 285 -15.11 -21.86 -13.60
N LYS A 286 -15.96 -22.74 -13.03
CA LYS A 286 -16.38 -22.73 -11.61
C LYS A 286 -15.15 -22.87 -10.69
N GLU A 287 -14.20 -23.75 -11.01
CA GLU A 287 -12.93 -23.84 -10.29
C GLU A 287 -12.04 -22.60 -10.46
N ALA A 288 -11.92 -22.05 -11.67
CA ALA A 288 -11.09 -20.87 -11.94
C ALA A 288 -11.63 -19.63 -11.21
N LEU A 289 -12.96 -19.52 -11.08
CA LEU A 289 -13.66 -18.56 -10.24
C LEU A 289 -13.30 -18.77 -8.76
N LYS A 290 -13.46 -19.99 -8.22
CA LYS A 290 -13.04 -20.33 -6.84
C LYS A 290 -11.55 -20.03 -6.59
N ARG A 291 -10.66 -20.29 -7.55
CA ARG A 291 -9.21 -19.95 -7.49
C ARG A 291 -8.95 -18.44 -7.52
N LYS A 292 -9.80 -17.65 -8.20
CA LYS A 292 -9.73 -16.17 -8.26
C LYS A 292 -10.20 -15.56 -6.94
N GLU A 293 -11.24 -16.12 -6.34
CA GLU A 293 -11.79 -15.70 -5.05
C GLU A 293 -10.86 -16.04 -3.88
N LYS A 294 -10.31 -17.27 -3.83
CA LYS A 294 -9.27 -17.62 -2.84
C LYS A 294 -8.08 -16.64 -2.85
N ARG A 295 -7.63 -16.20 -4.04
CA ARG A 295 -6.57 -15.17 -4.20
C ARG A 295 -7.02 -13.74 -3.86
N LYS A 296 -8.32 -13.43 -3.91
CA LYS A 296 -8.85 -12.18 -3.36
C LYS A 296 -8.87 -12.24 -1.82
N ALA A 297 -9.47 -13.29 -1.25
CA ALA A 297 -9.54 -13.49 0.20
C ALA A 297 -8.16 -13.55 0.87
N GLN A 298 -7.15 -14.17 0.23
CA GLN A 298 -5.77 -14.15 0.73
C GLN A 298 -5.18 -12.74 0.76
N ARG A 299 -5.38 -11.93 -0.29
CA ARG A 299 -4.91 -10.53 -0.33
C ARG A 299 -5.63 -9.66 0.69
N GLN A 300 -6.93 -9.86 0.85
CA GLN A 300 -7.77 -9.20 1.86
C GLN A 300 -7.24 -9.47 3.27
N ARG A 301 -7.09 -10.74 3.65
CA ARG A 301 -6.51 -11.16 4.94
C ARG A 301 -5.09 -10.63 5.17
N GLN A 302 -4.27 -10.53 4.13
CA GLN A 302 -2.95 -9.92 4.25
C GLN A 302 -3.01 -8.40 4.40
N TRP A 303 -4.04 -7.72 3.89
CA TRP A 303 -4.25 -6.29 4.08
C TRP A 303 -4.76 -6.01 5.49
N GLU A 304 -5.78 -6.74 5.94
CA GLU A 304 -6.33 -6.73 7.30
C GLU A 304 -5.21 -6.91 8.35
N LYS A 305 -4.38 -7.94 8.20
CA LYS A 305 -3.20 -8.16 9.07
C LYS A 305 -2.15 -7.05 9.03
N ARG A 306 -2.07 -6.27 7.93
CA ARG A 306 -1.18 -5.10 7.88
C ARG A 306 -1.80 -3.92 8.61
N THR A 307 -3.11 -3.69 8.47
CA THR A 307 -3.83 -2.63 9.19
C THR A 307 -3.89 -2.90 10.69
N GLU A 308 -4.22 -4.13 11.11
CA GLU A 308 -4.18 -4.60 12.50
C GLU A 308 -2.80 -4.33 13.10
N ARG A 309 -1.72 -4.82 12.48
CA ARG A 309 -0.35 -4.63 12.96
C ARG A 309 0.09 -3.16 13.05
N VAL A 310 -0.49 -2.25 12.26
CA VAL A 310 -0.24 -0.81 12.37
C VAL A 310 -0.98 -0.22 13.57
N VAL A 311 -2.25 -0.60 13.77
CA VAL A 311 -3.06 -0.19 14.92
C VAL A 311 -2.47 -0.72 16.23
N GLU A 312 -2.10 -2.00 16.30
CA GLU A 312 -1.41 -2.63 17.43
C GLU A 312 -0.12 -1.87 17.81
N LYS A 313 0.73 -1.55 16.83
CA LYS A 313 1.97 -0.78 17.07
C LYS A 313 1.67 0.61 17.63
N MET A 314 0.65 1.28 17.11
CA MET A 314 0.22 2.59 17.61
C MET A 314 -0.29 2.48 19.05
N GLN A 315 -1.14 1.50 19.35
CA GLN A 315 -1.65 1.23 20.70
C GLN A 315 -0.52 0.89 21.67
N GLN A 316 0.38 -0.04 21.32
CA GLN A 316 1.56 -0.37 22.11
C GLN A 316 2.45 0.85 22.40
N GLN A 317 2.61 1.77 21.45
CA GLN A 317 3.38 2.99 21.68
C GLN A 317 2.65 3.96 22.62
N GLN A 318 1.33 4.09 22.49
CA GLN A 318 0.50 4.89 23.42
C GLN A 318 0.50 4.27 24.83
N GLU A 319 0.35 2.96 24.95
CA GLU A 319 0.45 2.23 26.23
C GLU A 319 1.81 2.41 26.90
N LYS A 320 2.91 2.26 26.15
CA LYS A 320 4.26 2.51 26.68
C LYS A 320 4.39 3.94 27.22
N ARG A 321 3.83 4.94 26.52
CA ARG A 321 3.75 6.33 27.01
C ARG A 321 2.91 6.43 28.29
N ARG A 322 1.70 5.84 28.32
CA ARG A 322 0.80 5.83 29.50
C ARG A 322 1.47 5.18 30.72
N LYS A 323 2.06 3.99 30.56
CA LYS A 323 2.80 3.23 31.59
C LYS A 323 4.00 4.04 32.11
N ASN A 324 4.77 4.68 31.23
CA ASN A 324 5.89 5.55 31.63
C ASN A 324 5.44 6.81 32.39
N ILE A 325 4.31 7.43 32.00
CA ILE A 325 3.72 8.57 32.72
C ILE A 325 3.21 8.14 34.09
N GLN A 326 2.52 7.00 34.18
CA GLN A 326 2.06 6.43 35.46
C GLN A 326 3.24 6.11 36.38
N LYS A 327 4.32 5.50 35.87
CA LYS A 327 5.54 5.26 36.64
C LYS A 327 6.13 6.57 37.14
N LYS A 328 6.35 7.57 36.28
CA LYS A 328 6.82 8.91 36.71
C LYS A 328 5.92 9.59 37.75
N LYS A 329 4.60 9.35 37.73
CA LYS A 329 3.68 9.83 38.78
C LYS A 329 3.89 9.08 40.11
N LYS A 330 3.99 7.75 40.07
CA LYS A 330 4.29 6.90 41.25
C LYS A 330 5.65 7.26 41.85
N ASP A 331 6.72 7.29 41.05
CA ASP A 331 8.08 7.66 41.47
C ASP A 331 8.11 9.05 42.16
N ARG A 332 7.30 10.01 41.69
CA ARG A 332 7.17 11.35 42.32
C ARG A 332 6.47 11.27 43.67
N ILE A 333 5.43 10.46 43.82
CA ILE A 333 4.71 10.24 45.08
C ILE A 333 5.62 9.51 46.07
N GLU A 334 6.29 8.44 45.64
CA GLU A 334 7.25 7.68 46.44
C GLU A 334 8.43 8.55 46.91
N LYS A 335 8.98 9.42 46.03
CA LYS A 335 10.00 10.40 46.43
C LYS A 335 9.49 11.41 47.46
N LYS A 336 8.22 11.84 47.38
CA LYS A 336 7.59 12.69 48.42
C LYS A 336 7.45 11.92 49.74
N LYS A 337 6.97 10.68 49.71
CA LYS A 337 6.83 9.79 50.89
C LYS A 337 8.18 9.52 51.55
N ALA A 338 9.20 9.14 50.78
CA ALA A 338 10.56 8.92 51.28
C ALA A 338 11.18 10.17 51.91
N ARG A 339 10.92 11.36 51.34
CA ARG A 339 11.32 12.65 51.96
C ARG A 339 10.58 12.94 53.26
N ALA A 340 9.31 12.55 53.39
CA ALA A 340 8.55 12.69 54.63
C ALA A 340 9.10 11.74 55.73
N ARG A 341 9.32 10.47 55.40
CA ARG A 341 9.95 9.48 56.31
C ARG A 341 11.34 9.92 56.77
N LYS A 342 12.19 10.43 55.86
CA LYS A 342 13.51 11.01 56.21
C LYS A 342 13.43 12.26 57.12
N LYS A 343 12.26 12.89 57.24
CA LYS A 343 11.98 13.99 58.17
C LYS A 343 11.21 13.54 59.42
N GLY A 344 11.20 12.24 59.73
CA GLY A 344 10.51 11.68 60.91
C GLY A 344 8.98 11.66 60.82
N ARG A 345 8.38 12.02 59.68
CA ARG A 345 6.91 12.05 59.54
C ARG A 345 6.38 10.65 59.22
N VAL A 346 5.62 10.08 60.14
CA VAL A 346 4.87 8.83 59.96
C VAL A 346 3.80 9.02 58.89
N LEU A 347 3.68 8.09 57.95
CA LEU A 347 2.65 8.10 56.91
C LEU A 347 1.51 7.13 57.27
N PRO A 348 0.27 7.36 56.80
CA PRO A 348 -0.85 6.43 57.01
C PRO A 348 -0.61 5.01 56.47
N GLU A 349 0.30 4.84 55.50
CA GLU A 349 0.72 3.52 55.00
C GLU A 349 1.67 2.79 55.96
N ASP A 350 2.40 3.52 56.80
CA ASP A 350 3.31 2.95 57.78
C ASP A 350 2.55 2.48 59.03
N LEU A 351 1.50 3.22 59.44
CA LEU A 351 0.53 2.80 60.48
C LEU A 351 -0.18 1.50 60.08
N LYS A 352 -0.79 1.48 58.89
CA LYS A 352 -1.44 0.27 58.33
C LYS A 352 -0.51 -0.93 58.18
N LYS A 353 0.80 -0.70 58.04
CA LYS A 353 1.81 -1.76 57.95
C LYS A 353 2.28 -2.23 59.34
N ALA A 354 2.13 -1.40 60.37
CA ALA A 354 2.34 -1.76 61.78
C ALA A 354 1.14 -2.49 62.40
N GLY A 355 0.00 -2.58 61.72
CA GLY A 355 -1.21 -3.24 62.22
C GLY A 355 -2.06 -2.37 63.16
N LEU A 356 -1.85 -1.03 63.12
CA LEU A 356 -2.60 0.00 63.84
C LEU A 356 -3.54 0.77 62.91
#